data_AF-A0A4U5UIQ7-F1
#
_entry.id   AF-A0A4U5UIQ7-F1
#
_cell.length_a   1.000
_cell.length_b   1.000
_cell.length_c   1.000
_cell.angle_alpha   90.00
_cell.angle_beta   90.00
_cell.angle_gamma   90.00
#
_symmetry.space_group_name_H-M   'P 1'
#
loop_
_entity.id
_entity.type
_entity.pdbx_description
1 polymer ?
#
loop_
_entity_poly.entity_id
_entity_poly.type
_entity_poly.pdbx_seq_one_letter_code
_entity_poly.pdbx_strand_id
1 'polypeptide(L)'
;MEAASGLTARDTLLQNVMERLHNRASQTLQHTPLDPDFLQFVCRQEFVFLDIIAQHIPVPPDVMNTLIDLCRALQQWRLQEDNITPIPIEFEKCLGSGRPTIRFNMEYVQHLMENGHPMDLNIPEIDWEQSGDVSELHHGVNVPQFESPLSPEQLRLLKEHIDPLQPSQNNGVDIYLETLAYVENLVENQ
;
A
#
# COMPACT_ATOMS: atom_id res chain seq x y z
N MET A 1 -33.15 21.23 -17.26
CA MET A 1 -32.19 21.09 -18.38
C MET A 1 -30.81 20.60 -17.92
N GLU A 2 -30.62 20.29 -16.64
CA GLU A 2 -29.31 19.96 -16.05
C GLU A 2 -29.05 18.44 -15.93
N ALA A 3 -30.12 17.63 -15.88
CA ALA A 3 -30.03 16.17 -15.81
C ALA A 3 -29.53 15.52 -17.12
N ALA A 4 -29.83 16.11 -18.27
CA ALA A 4 -29.43 15.58 -19.58
C ALA A 4 -27.92 15.76 -19.85
N SER A 5 -27.35 16.89 -19.44
CA SER A 5 -25.90 17.15 -19.52
C SER A 5 -25.07 16.29 -18.55
N GLY A 6 -25.63 15.97 -17.38
CA GLY A 6 -24.99 15.08 -16.40
C GLY A 6 -24.92 13.62 -16.85
N LEU A 7 -25.91 13.14 -17.60
CA LEU A 7 -25.92 11.78 -18.16
C LEU A 7 -24.83 11.61 -19.23
N THR A 8 -24.73 12.58 -20.15
CA THR A 8 -23.73 12.56 -21.22
C THR A 8 -22.29 12.63 -20.71
N ALA A 9 -22.07 13.36 -19.61
CA ALA A 9 -20.75 13.46 -18.98
C ALA A 9 -20.33 12.14 -18.32
N ARG A 10 -21.28 11.45 -17.67
CA ARG A 10 -21.06 10.11 -17.07
C ARG A 10 -20.76 9.07 -18.14
N ASP A 11 -21.50 9.06 -19.24
CA ASP A 11 -21.28 8.13 -20.34
C ASP A 11 -19.91 8.35 -21.00
N THR A 12 -19.53 9.63 -21.18
CA THR A 12 -18.20 10.00 -21.70
C THR A 12 -17.10 9.55 -20.74
N LEU A 13 -17.27 9.73 -19.44
CA LEU A 13 -16.28 9.28 -18.46
C LEU A 13 -16.16 7.75 -18.43
N LEU A 14 -17.28 7.01 -18.45
CA LEU A 14 -17.27 5.55 -18.55
C LEU A 14 -16.50 5.08 -19.79
N GLN A 15 -16.75 5.71 -20.95
CA GLN A 15 -16.04 5.39 -22.18
C GLN A 15 -14.52 5.60 -22.05
N ASN A 16 -14.08 6.73 -21.50
CA ASN A 16 -12.66 7.01 -21.27
C ASN A 16 -12.02 6.00 -20.30
N VAL A 17 -12.75 5.60 -19.26
CA VAL A 17 -12.28 4.62 -18.26
C VAL A 17 -12.11 3.25 -18.90
N MET A 18 -13.07 2.80 -19.70
CA MET A 18 -12.98 1.52 -20.43
C MET A 18 -11.88 1.55 -21.50
N GLU A 19 -11.72 2.67 -22.22
CA GLU A 19 -10.66 2.85 -23.20
C GLU A 19 -9.28 2.83 -22.55
N ARG A 20 -9.13 3.43 -21.36
CA ARG A 20 -7.90 3.37 -20.57
C ARG A 20 -7.57 1.92 -20.17
N LEU A 21 -8.54 1.17 -19.64
CA LEU A 21 -8.36 -0.25 -19.30
C LEU A 21 -7.90 -1.05 -20.53
N HIS A 22 -8.62 -0.90 -21.65
CA HIS A 22 -8.31 -1.59 -22.90
C HIS A 22 -6.89 -1.28 -23.38
N ASN A 23 -6.50 0.01 -23.37
CA ASN A 23 -5.18 0.43 -23.85
C ASN A 23 -4.05 -0.12 -22.97
N ARG A 24 -4.19 -0.08 -21.64
CA ARG A 24 -3.17 -0.60 -20.72
C ARG A 24 -3.05 -2.13 -20.82
N ALA A 25 -4.18 -2.84 -20.87
CA ALA A 25 -4.18 -4.29 -21.04
C ALA A 25 -3.53 -4.68 -22.37
N SER A 26 -3.90 -4.01 -23.46
CA SER A 26 -3.36 -4.25 -24.80
C SER A 26 -1.86 -4.00 -24.87
N GLN A 27 -1.37 -2.90 -24.28
CA GLN A 27 0.06 -2.61 -24.23
C GLN A 27 0.81 -3.72 -23.51
N THR A 28 0.29 -4.17 -22.37
CA THR A 28 0.93 -5.23 -21.58
C THR A 28 1.01 -6.54 -22.35
N LEU A 29 -0.06 -6.91 -23.07
CA LEU A 29 -0.12 -8.11 -23.90
C LEU A 29 0.74 -8.05 -25.17
N GLN A 30 1.14 -6.85 -25.63
CA GLN A 30 2.00 -6.68 -26.80
C GLN A 30 3.49 -6.91 -26.48
N HIS A 31 3.88 -6.89 -25.21
CA HIS A 31 5.26 -7.21 -24.82
C HIS A 31 5.57 -8.68 -25.10
N THR A 32 6.70 -8.94 -25.78
CA THR A 32 7.21 -10.29 -26.04
C THR A 32 8.65 -10.40 -25.52
N PRO A 33 8.96 -11.34 -24.61
CA PRO A 33 8.03 -12.29 -23.99
C PRO A 33 7.00 -11.58 -23.11
N LEU A 34 5.84 -12.22 -22.92
CA LEU A 34 4.82 -11.72 -22.00
C LEU A 34 5.42 -11.68 -20.59
N ASP A 35 5.34 -10.53 -19.93
CA ASP A 35 5.75 -10.35 -18.54
C ASP A 35 4.52 -10.56 -17.63
N PRO A 36 4.39 -11.73 -16.96
CA PRO A 36 3.25 -12.05 -16.13
C PRO A 36 3.20 -11.19 -14.86
N ASP A 37 4.34 -10.72 -14.36
CA ASP A 37 4.42 -9.88 -13.15
C ASP A 37 3.93 -8.47 -13.48
N PHE A 38 4.37 -7.93 -14.61
CA PHE A 38 3.89 -6.65 -15.11
C PHE A 38 2.40 -6.70 -15.48
N LEU A 39 1.92 -7.79 -16.08
CA LEU A 39 0.49 -7.99 -16.34
C LEU A 39 -0.33 -8.03 -15.04
N GLN A 40 0.12 -8.79 -14.04
CA GLN A 40 -0.54 -8.85 -12.74
C GLN A 40 -0.59 -7.47 -12.07
N PHE A 41 0.52 -6.72 -12.12
CA PHE A 41 0.59 -5.36 -11.60
C PHE A 41 -0.41 -4.43 -12.29
N VAL A 42 -0.48 -4.45 -13.62
CA VAL A 42 -1.43 -3.62 -14.38
C VAL A 42 -2.87 -4.00 -14.05
N CYS A 43 -3.21 -5.29 -14.03
CA CYS A 43 -4.58 -5.75 -13.71
C CYS A 43 -5.01 -5.36 -12.29
N ARG A 44 -4.13 -5.45 -11.29
CA ARG A 44 -4.40 -4.98 -9.92
C ARG A 44 -4.65 -3.47 -9.88
N GLN A 45 -3.76 -2.68 -10.47
CA GLN A 45 -3.91 -1.22 -10.54
C GLN A 45 -5.21 -0.79 -11.21
N GLU A 46 -5.57 -1.46 -12.31
CA GLU A 46 -6.82 -1.18 -13.01
C GLU A 46 -8.04 -1.56 -12.19
N PHE A 47 -7.99 -2.69 -11.48
CA PHE A 47 -9.06 -3.11 -10.58
C PHE A 47 -9.32 -2.06 -9.48
N VAL A 48 -8.29 -1.60 -8.78
CA VAL A 48 -8.43 -0.58 -7.73
C VAL A 48 -8.98 0.73 -8.29
N PHE A 49 -8.45 1.16 -9.44
CA PHE A 49 -8.95 2.35 -10.09
C PHE A 49 -10.44 2.24 -10.44
N LEU A 50 -10.87 1.08 -10.96
CA LEU A 50 -12.26 0.83 -11.31
C LEU A 50 -13.16 0.70 -10.07
N ASP A 51 -12.67 0.11 -8.98
CA ASP A 51 -13.40 0.00 -7.72
C ASP A 51 -13.71 1.39 -7.11
N ILE A 52 -12.73 2.29 -7.11
CA ILE A 52 -12.93 3.69 -6.70
C ILE A 52 -13.93 4.39 -7.62
N ILE A 53 -13.81 4.20 -8.94
CA ILE A 53 -14.73 4.82 -9.90
C ILE A 53 -16.15 4.25 -9.82
N ALA A 54 -16.30 2.98 -9.44
CA ALA A 54 -17.60 2.33 -9.30
C ALA A 54 -18.51 3.03 -8.27
N GLN A 55 -17.92 3.75 -7.31
CA GLN A 55 -18.66 4.59 -6.34
C GLN A 55 -19.34 5.80 -6.99
N HIS A 56 -18.85 6.23 -8.15
CA HIS A 56 -19.31 7.44 -8.85
C HIS A 56 -20.05 7.15 -10.16
N ILE A 57 -19.68 6.07 -10.86
CA ILE A 57 -20.24 5.66 -12.15
C ILE A 57 -20.42 4.14 -12.15
N PRO A 58 -21.56 3.61 -12.63
CA PRO A 58 -21.75 2.16 -12.72
C PRO A 58 -20.77 1.53 -13.71
N VAL A 59 -19.74 0.87 -13.18
CA VAL A 59 -18.83 0.01 -13.95
C VAL A 59 -19.48 -1.36 -14.13
N PRO A 60 -19.44 -1.97 -15.33
CA PRO A 60 -19.99 -3.30 -15.54
C PRO A 60 -19.34 -4.35 -14.62
N PRO A 61 -20.12 -5.10 -13.80
CA PRO A 61 -19.57 -6.09 -12.88
C PRO A 61 -18.75 -7.18 -13.58
N ASP A 62 -19.12 -7.53 -14.81
CA ASP A 62 -18.41 -8.52 -15.61
C ASP A 62 -16.95 -8.13 -15.87
N VAL A 63 -16.66 -6.84 -16.02
CA VAL A 63 -15.29 -6.34 -16.20
C VAL A 63 -14.48 -6.55 -14.93
N MET A 64 -15.06 -6.20 -13.77
CA MET A 64 -14.43 -6.38 -12.46
C MET A 64 -14.17 -7.86 -12.15
N ASN A 65 -15.16 -8.72 -12.39
CA ASN A 65 -15.05 -10.16 -12.19
C ASN A 65 -13.98 -10.77 -13.11
N THR A 66 -13.93 -10.37 -14.37
CA THR A 66 -12.93 -10.87 -15.33
C THR A 66 -11.51 -10.46 -14.91
N LEU A 67 -11.31 -9.24 -14.39
CA LEU A 67 -10.01 -8.81 -13.85
C LEU A 67 -9.61 -9.62 -12.61
N ILE A 68 -10.53 -9.88 -11.69
CA ILE A 68 -10.29 -10.74 -10.51
C ILE A 68 -9.88 -12.15 -10.96
N ASP A 69 -10.64 -12.74 -11.89
CA ASP A 69 -10.39 -14.09 -12.38
C ASP A 69 -9.04 -14.18 -13.11
N LEU A 70 -8.67 -13.15 -13.87
CA LEU A 70 -7.35 -13.06 -14.51
C LEU A 70 -6.22 -12.97 -13.48
N CYS A 71 -6.35 -12.11 -12.46
CA CYS A 71 -5.36 -12.01 -11.38
C CYS A 71 -5.19 -13.34 -10.64
N ARG A 72 -6.30 -14.05 -10.37
CA ARG A 72 -6.28 -15.37 -9.73
C ARG A 72 -5.61 -16.41 -10.62
N ALA A 73 -5.89 -16.40 -11.92
CA ALA A 73 -5.26 -17.32 -12.88
C ALA A 73 -3.75 -17.10 -12.97
N LEU A 74 -3.28 -15.84 -13.02
CA LEU A 74 -1.85 -15.51 -13.02
C LEU A 74 -1.15 -15.96 -11.73
N GLN A 75 -1.80 -15.75 -10.58
CA GLN A 75 -1.27 -16.21 -9.30
C GLN A 75 -1.19 -17.74 -9.23
N GLN A 76 -2.22 -18.44 -9.71
CA GLN A 76 -2.22 -19.90 -9.73
C GLN A 76 -1.16 -20.47 -10.68
N TRP A 77 -0.96 -19.84 -11.84
CA TRP A 77 0.09 -20.23 -12.77
C TRP A 77 1.49 -20.08 -12.15
N ARG A 78 1.76 -18.98 -11.45
CA ARG A 78 3.04 -18.80 -10.71
C ARG A 78 3.29 -19.91 -9.70
N LEU A 79 2.27 -20.26 -8.91
CA LEU A 79 2.38 -21.32 -7.90
C LEU A 79 2.68 -22.71 -8.51
N GLN A 80 2.16 -22.98 -9.71
CA GLN A 80 2.40 -24.23 -10.43
C GLN A 80 3.80 -24.29 -11.04
N GLU A 81 4.31 -23.17 -11.56
CA GLU A 81 5.61 -23.11 -12.22
C GLU A 81 6.76 -23.28 -11.21
N ASP A 82 6.61 -22.73 -10.00
CA ASP A 82 7.66 -22.79 -8.98
C ASP A 82 7.64 -24.08 -8.11
N ASN A 83 6.70 -25.02 -8.32
CA ASN A 83 6.47 -26.18 -7.45
C ASN A 83 6.29 -25.79 -5.95
N ILE A 84 5.71 -24.62 -5.69
CA ILE A 84 5.55 -24.08 -4.34
C ILE A 84 4.16 -24.45 -3.82
N THR A 85 4.11 -25.04 -2.63
CA THR A 85 2.83 -25.27 -1.93
C THR A 85 2.38 -23.95 -1.30
N PRO A 86 1.25 -23.35 -1.75
CA PRO A 86 0.79 -22.07 -1.20
C PRO A 86 0.48 -22.21 0.29
N ILE A 87 0.89 -21.21 1.08
CA ILE A 87 0.53 -21.11 2.49
C ILE A 87 -0.95 -20.69 2.56
N PRO A 88 -1.86 -21.49 3.11
CA PRO A 88 -3.22 -21.04 3.38
C PRO A 88 -3.17 -19.97 4.49
N ILE A 89 -3.24 -18.71 4.08
CA ILE A 89 -3.40 -17.57 4.98
C ILE A 89 -4.90 -17.30 5.10
N GLU A 90 -5.42 -17.37 6.32
CA GLU A 90 -6.78 -16.94 6.62
C GLU A 90 -6.74 -15.44 6.97
N PHE A 91 -7.37 -14.63 6.12
CA PHE A 91 -7.58 -13.22 6.40
C PHE A 91 -8.85 -13.07 7.22
N GLU A 92 -8.72 -12.62 8.47
CA GLU A 92 -9.88 -12.19 9.24
C GLU A 92 -10.19 -10.76 8.84
N LYS A 93 -11.22 -10.58 7.99
CA LYS A 93 -11.74 -9.26 7.66
C LYS A 93 -12.31 -8.63 8.93
N CYS A 94 -11.54 -7.76 9.57
CA CYS A 94 -12.01 -7.02 10.73
C CYS A 94 -13.18 -6.12 10.31
N LEU A 95 -14.32 -6.23 10.99
CA LEU A 95 -15.52 -5.41 10.80
C LEU A 95 -15.33 -3.92 11.18
N GLY A 96 -14.09 -3.45 11.40
CA GLY A 96 -13.76 -2.10 11.85
C GLY A 96 -12.66 -1.45 11.00
N SER A 97 -12.50 -0.13 11.15
CA SER A 97 -11.43 0.63 10.51
C SER A 97 -10.05 0.19 11.03
N GLY A 98 -9.13 -0.12 10.11
CA GLY A 98 -7.76 -0.52 10.47
C GLY A 98 -7.14 -1.51 9.48
N ARG A 99 -5.84 -1.75 9.65
CA ARG A 99 -5.11 -2.72 8.83
C ARG A 99 -5.66 -4.14 9.08
N PRO A 100 -5.83 -4.96 8.03
CA PRO A 100 -6.29 -6.34 8.16
C PRO A 100 -5.38 -7.16 9.07
N THR A 101 -5.97 -8.00 9.92
CA THR A 101 -5.21 -8.92 10.77
C THR A 101 -4.99 -10.24 10.02
N ILE A 102 -3.72 -10.59 9.81
CA ILE A 102 -3.32 -11.83 9.15
C ILE A 102 -3.25 -12.94 10.20
N ARG A 103 -4.02 -14.02 10.03
CA ARG A 103 -3.92 -15.22 10.90
C ARG A 103 -3.24 -16.35 10.14
N PHE A 104 -2.15 -16.84 10.73
CA PHE A 104 -1.44 -18.01 10.23
C PHE A 104 -1.95 -19.27 10.91
N ASN A 105 -2.08 -20.37 10.16
CA ASN A 105 -2.25 -21.68 10.75
C ASN A 105 -0.94 -22.11 11.43
N MET A 106 -0.92 -22.07 12.76
CA MET A 106 0.29 -22.36 13.55
C MET A 106 0.78 -23.80 13.41
N GLU A 107 -0.10 -24.78 13.19
CA GLU A 107 0.29 -26.19 13.00
C GLU A 107 1.07 -26.36 11.68
N TYR A 108 0.65 -25.63 10.64
CA TYR A 108 1.34 -25.63 9.35
C TYR A 108 2.65 -24.83 9.38
N VAL A 109 2.68 -23.68 10.08
CA VAL A 109 3.91 -22.91 10.33
C VAL A 109 4.92 -23.77 11.09
N GLN A 110 4.47 -24.54 12.07
CA GLN A 110 5.32 -25.47 12.81
C GLN A 110 5.88 -26.57 11.91
N HIS A 111 5.04 -27.17 11.06
CA HIS A 111 5.49 -28.16 10.08
C HIS A 111 6.55 -27.59 9.09
N LEU A 112 6.37 -26.35 8.65
CA LEU A 112 7.33 -25.62 7.80
C LEU A 112 8.65 -25.32 8.51
N MET A 113 8.62 -24.93 9.79
CA MET A 113 9.86 -24.71 10.57
C MET A 113 10.65 -26.00 10.79
N GLU A 114 9.94 -27.13 10.92
CA GLU A 114 10.54 -28.44 11.19
C GLU A 114 11.03 -29.15 9.91
N ASN A 115 10.39 -28.92 8.76
CA ASN A 115 10.62 -29.70 7.53
C ASN A 115 10.86 -28.87 6.25
N GLY A 116 10.66 -27.56 6.27
CA GLY A 116 10.77 -26.69 5.09
C GLY A 116 12.08 -25.89 5.06
N HIS A 117 12.56 -25.55 3.85
CA HIS A 117 13.61 -24.53 3.72
C HIS A 117 12.98 -23.13 3.81
N PRO A 118 13.61 -22.14 4.47
CA PRO A 118 13.06 -20.79 4.63
C PRO A 118 12.78 -20.04 3.32
N MET A 119 13.32 -20.53 2.19
CA MET A 119 13.08 -20.00 0.84
C MET A 119 11.81 -20.57 0.18
N ASP A 120 11.21 -21.62 0.74
CA ASP A 120 9.97 -22.23 0.24
C ASP A 120 8.71 -21.48 0.74
N LEU A 121 8.91 -20.48 1.62
CA LEU A 121 7.87 -19.62 2.14
C LEU A 121 7.50 -18.56 1.10
N ASN A 122 6.64 -18.94 0.14
CA ASN A 122 5.93 -17.96 -0.66
C ASN A 122 4.76 -17.43 0.18
N ILE A 123 5.00 -16.31 0.87
CA ILE A 123 3.94 -15.51 1.48
C ILE A 123 3.08 -15.05 0.30
N PRO A 124 1.82 -15.53 0.14
CA PRO A 124 0.97 -15.05 -0.93
C PRO A 124 0.94 -13.52 -0.88
N GLU A 125 1.18 -12.88 -2.03
CA GLU A 125 1.19 -11.43 -2.15
C GLU A 125 -0.06 -10.88 -1.47
N ILE A 126 0.15 -10.20 -0.34
CA ILE A 126 -0.94 -9.68 0.49
C ILE A 126 -1.62 -8.61 -0.35
N ASP A 127 -2.83 -8.92 -0.79
CA ASP A 127 -3.68 -7.98 -1.50
C ASP A 127 -4.22 -6.95 -0.51
N TRP A 128 -3.37 -5.99 -0.11
CA TRP A 128 -3.75 -4.92 0.80
C TRP A 128 -4.97 -4.14 0.29
N GLU A 129 -5.20 -4.15 -1.02
CA GLU A 129 -6.27 -3.45 -1.71
C GLU A 129 -7.63 -4.17 -1.57
N GLN A 130 -7.66 -5.52 -1.61
CA GLN A 130 -8.86 -6.31 -1.29
C GLN A 130 -9.04 -6.60 0.20
N SER A 131 -7.94 -6.62 0.97
CA SER A 131 -7.96 -7.01 2.38
C SER A 131 -8.55 -5.92 3.26
N GLY A 132 -8.49 -4.67 2.82
CA GLY A 132 -9.20 -3.58 3.48
C GLY A 132 -8.98 -2.25 2.79
N ASP A 133 -9.96 -1.82 1.99
CA ASP A 133 -10.36 -0.42 2.03
C ASP A 133 -11.77 -0.31 2.61
N VAL A 134 -11.81 0.38 3.74
CA VAL A 134 -12.96 0.79 4.53
C VAL A 134 -13.06 2.27 4.24
N SER A 135 -13.95 2.69 3.33
CA SER A 135 -14.25 4.10 2.98
C SER A 135 -13.38 5.11 3.75
N GLU A 136 -12.15 5.36 3.28
CA GLU A 136 -11.28 6.33 3.94
C GLU A 136 -11.79 7.75 3.67
N LEU A 137 -12.83 8.17 4.40
CA LEU A 137 -12.84 9.55 4.89
C LEU A 137 -11.53 9.70 5.65
N HIS A 138 -10.66 10.60 5.19
CA HIS A 138 -9.33 10.87 5.73
C HIS A 138 -9.29 10.85 7.28
N HIS A 139 -8.93 9.73 7.89
CA HIS A 139 -8.59 9.68 9.31
C HIS A 139 -7.08 9.52 9.39
N GLY A 140 -6.40 10.66 9.51
CA GLY A 140 -4.95 10.70 9.71
C GLY A 140 -4.53 9.82 10.89
N VAL A 141 -3.27 9.37 10.86
CA VAL A 141 -2.66 8.64 11.97
C VAL A 141 -2.81 9.49 13.24
N ASN A 142 -3.51 8.94 14.23
CA ASN A 142 -3.68 9.60 15.52
C ASN A 142 -2.35 9.50 16.28
N VAL A 143 -1.46 10.46 16.04
CA VAL A 143 -0.17 10.55 16.72
C VAL A 143 -0.43 10.91 18.18
N PRO A 144 0.00 10.09 19.16
CA PRO A 144 -0.09 10.46 20.57
C PRO A 144 0.64 11.79 20.76
N GLN A 145 -0.08 12.80 21.21
CA GLN A 145 0.52 14.09 21.51
C GLN A 145 1.31 13.97 22.81
N PHE A 146 2.64 13.92 22.69
CA PHE A 146 3.54 14.10 23.81
C PHE A 146 3.83 15.59 23.96
N GLU A 147 3.77 16.10 25.19
CA GLU A 147 4.25 17.46 25.45
C GLU A 147 5.76 17.50 25.21
N SER A 148 6.21 18.50 24.44
CA SER A 148 7.62 18.73 24.21
C SER A 148 8.32 19.02 25.54
N PRO A 149 9.45 18.37 25.85
CA PRO A 149 10.23 18.70 27.06
C PRO A 149 10.85 20.11 26.99
N LEU A 150 10.91 20.70 25.79
CA LEU A 150 11.39 22.05 25.56
C LEU A 150 10.23 23.05 25.49
N SER A 151 10.37 24.16 26.20
CA SER A 151 9.49 25.33 26.06
C SER A 151 9.66 25.99 24.67
N PRO A 152 8.68 26.81 24.23
CA PRO A 152 8.77 27.50 22.93
C PRO A 152 10.02 28.37 22.77
N GLU A 153 10.50 28.99 23.85
CA GLU A 153 11.70 29.82 23.83
C GLU A 153 12.97 28.98 23.70
N GLN A 154 13.06 27.87 24.43
CA GLN A 154 14.16 26.91 24.28
C GLN A 154 14.19 26.29 22.87
N LEU A 155 13.02 26.02 22.30
CA LEU A 155 12.91 25.53 20.92
C LEU A 155 13.37 26.59 19.90
N ARG A 156 13.11 27.88 20.17
CA ARG A 156 13.64 28.99 19.35
C ARG A 156 15.17 29.04 19.42
N LEU A 157 15.74 28.96 20.62
CA LEU A 157 17.18 28.93 20.84
C LEU A 157 17.85 27.72 20.17
N LEU A 158 17.21 26.55 20.21
CA LEU A 158 17.70 25.35 19.50
C LEU A 158 17.75 25.56 17.99
N LYS A 159 16.69 26.12 17.40
CA LYS A 159 16.62 26.39 15.96
C LYS A 159 17.59 27.46 15.49
N GLU A 160 17.94 28.41 16.36
CA GLU A 160 18.96 29.43 16.06
C GLU A 160 20.39 28.87 16.18
N HIS A 161 20.58 27.86 17.03
CA HIS A 161 21.90 27.30 17.32
C HIS A 161 22.29 26.16 16.39
N ILE A 162 21.34 25.33 15.95
CA ILE A 162 21.60 24.13 15.15
C ILE A 162 20.94 24.25 13.77
N ASP A 163 21.76 24.25 12.72
CA ASP A 163 21.29 24.01 11.35
C ASP A 163 21.37 22.52 11.02
N PRO A 164 20.24 21.79 10.94
CA PRO A 164 20.25 20.35 10.65
C PRO A 164 20.69 20.01 9.23
N LEU A 165 20.76 20.99 8.32
CA LEU A 165 21.17 20.81 6.93
C LEU A 165 22.63 21.21 6.69
N GLN A 166 23.37 21.58 7.74
CA GLN A 166 24.77 21.92 7.62
C GLN A 166 25.60 20.71 7.14
N PRO A 167 26.72 20.94 6.40
CA PRO A 167 27.59 19.85 5.99
C PRO A 167 28.20 19.12 7.18
N SER A 168 27.92 17.83 7.32
CA SER A 168 28.47 17.01 8.41
C SER A 168 29.84 16.43 8.05
N GLN A 169 30.71 16.31 9.04
CA GLN A 169 32.00 15.62 8.90
C GLN A 169 31.92 14.12 9.27
N ASN A 170 30.81 13.67 9.88
CA ASN A 170 30.66 12.28 10.34
C ASN A 170 29.24 11.73 10.12
N ASN A 171 28.75 11.77 8.88
CA ASN A 171 27.42 11.26 8.47
C ASN A 171 26.25 11.74 9.37
N GLY A 172 26.34 12.95 9.90
CA GLY A 172 25.34 13.57 10.76
C GLY A 172 25.46 13.22 12.25
N VAL A 173 26.40 12.34 12.64
CA VAL A 173 26.64 12.00 14.05
C VAL A 173 27.14 13.20 14.85
N ASP A 174 28.00 14.01 14.24
CA ASP A 174 28.50 15.28 14.78
C ASP A 174 27.34 16.26 15.07
N ILE A 175 26.43 16.43 14.12
CA ILE A 175 25.25 17.30 14.27
C ILE A 175 24.31 16.76 15.34
N TYR A 176 24.08 15.44 15.36
CA TYR A 176 23.24 14.78 16.35
C TYR A 176 23.80 14.94 17.78
N LEU A 177 25.10 14.71 17.98
CA LEU A 177 25.72 14.83 19.30
C LEU A 177 25.76 16.28 19.79
N GLU A 178 25.99 17.24 18.90
CA GLU A 178 25.92 18.67 19.21
C GLU A 178 24.50 19.07 19.62
N THR A 179 23.50 18.62 18.85
CA THR A 179 22.07 18.84 19.16
C THR A 179 21.72 18.26 20.52
N LEU A 180 22.12 17.00 20.79
CA LEU A 180 21.83 16.31 22.03
C LEU A 180 22.45 17.05 23.23
N ALA A 181 23.74 17.39 23.15
CA ALA A 181 24.43 18.12 24.20
C ALA A 181 23.80 19.50 24.46
N TYR A 182 23.36 20.21 23.41
CA TYR A 182 22.70 21.50 23.56
C TYR A 182 21.32 21.37 24.21
N VAL A 183 20.53 20.37 23.79
CA VAL A 183 19.21 20.08 24.37
C VAL A 183 19.33 19.65 25.83
N GLU A 184 20.30 18.81 26.18
CA GLU A 184 20.58 18.41 27.57
C GLU A 184 20.87 19.64 28.44
N ASN A 185 21.74 20.55 27.98
CA ASN A 185 22.02 21.80 28.69
C ASN A 185 20.77 22.69 28.82
N LEU A 186 19.91 22.76 27.81
CA LEU A 186 18.67 23.55 27.91
C LEU A 186 17.69 22.97 28.94
N VAL A 187 17.62 21.65 29.05
CA VAL A 187 16.73 20.94 29.99
C VAL A 187 17.29 20.94 31.41
N GLU A 188 18.61 20.82 31.59
CA GLU A 188 19.26 20.85 32.92
C GLU A 188 19.24 22.24 33.58
N ASN A 189 19.16 23.32 32.79
CA ASN A 189 19.08 24.70 33.29
C ASN A 189 17.63 25.21 33.49
N GLN A 190 16.68 24.30 33.73
CA GLN A 190 15.30 24.63 34.09
C GLN A 190 15.13 24.92 35.60
#